data_AF-A0A653ZP80-F1
#
_entry.id   AF-A0A653ZP80-F1
#
_cell.length_a   1.000
_cell.length_b   1.000
_cell.length_c   1.000
_cell.angle_alpha   90.00
_cell.angle_beta   90.00
_cell.angle_gamma   90.00
#
_symmetry.space_group_name_H-M   'P 1'
#
loop_
_entity.id
_entity.type
_entity.pdbx_description
1 polymer ?
#
loop_
_entity_poly.entity_id
_entity_poly.type
_entity_poly.pdbx_seq_one_letter_code
_entity_poly.pdbx_strand_id
1 'polypeptide(L)'
;MDSITQAVLGATIQGALLGRWQGRKALLYGAALATLPDLDVFIDYGDAVADMTYHRGFSHSLFVLSGLALLLTWLVRHYRPHPGYSSQRLLLTLWLVLITHPLLDAFTSYGTQLFWPLMPTPTAWSSIFIIDPLYTLPLIIAVLAGLIGGLHKRSTRIPTIALALSTLYLGFTLAGKYMAEQRVERELAHQGISAERIFATPTPFNSLLWRVIVLDGEDYYEALTGWFDSAPPQLQRLPLGTQLRTALADTPMHQRLDWFTGGMLRYDRVDDHLIVTDLRLGMTGFHPFRFDFAQWQEGRWQVHEHISRLSFSRGEPEQLMLLLRRIWQPQTEVPLLTWADALKRTQPDETATH
;
A
#
# COMPACT_ATOMS: atom_id res chain seq x y z
N MET A 1 2.65 4.10 -0.80
CA MET A 1 3.00 5.09 0.23
C MET A 1 2.53 6.45 -0.23
N ASP A 2 2.24 7.36 0.70
CA ASP A 2 1.86 8.73 0.35
C ASP A 2 3.02 9.55 -0.23
N SER A 3 2.68 10.52 -1.07
CA SER A 3 3.66 11.32 -1.82
C SER A 3 4.58 12.16 -0.92
N ILE A 4 4.14 12.56 0.27
CA ILE A 4 5.00 13.30 1.22
C ILE A 4 6.14 12.38 1.67
N THR A 5 5.82 11.16 2.07
CA THR A 5 6.83 10.17 2.46
C THR A 5 7.85 9.91 1.36
N GLN A 6 7.38 9.70 0.13
CA GLN A 6 8.28 9.45 -1.01
C GLN A 6 9.21 10.64 -1.26
N ALA A 7 8.67 11.87 -1.25
CA ALA A 7 9.45 13.08 -1.42
C ALA A 7 10.50 13.27 -0.32
N VAL A 8 10.14 13.06 0.95
CA VAL A 8 11.12 13.23 2.05
C VAL A 8 12.14 12.10 2.09
N LEU A 9 11.79 10.87 1.71
CA LEU A 9 12.75 9.77 1.57
C LEU A 9 13.78 10.09 0.48
N GLY A 10 13.32 10.49 -0.72
CA GLY A 10 14.19 10.89 -1.82
C GLY A 10 15.12 12.05 -1.46
N ALA A 11 14.55 13.10 -0.84
CA ALA A 11 15.32 14.23 -0.33
C ALA A 11 16.38 13.79 0.68
N THR A 12 16.04 12.89 1.60
CA THR A 12 16.96 12.40 2.63
C THR A 12 18.09 11.57 2.03
N ILE A 13 17.80 10.68 1.08
CA ILE A 13 18.81 9.87 0.36
C ILE A 13 19.79 10.78 -0.39
N GLN A 14 19.27 11.72 -1.18
CA GLN A 14 20.13 12.63 -1.94
C GLN A 14 20.91 13.59 -1.02
N GLY A 15 20.30 14.05 0.06
CA GLY A 15 20.95 14.84 1.10
C GLY A 15 22.09 14.08 1.79
N ALA A 16 21.91 12.80 2.11
CA ALA A 16 22.94 11.95 2.70
C ALA A 16 24.13 11.74 1.75
N LEU A 17 23.86 11.44 0.48
CA LEU A 17 24.88 11.02 -0.48
C LEU A 17 25.58 12.19 -1.17
N LEU A 18 24.83 13.23 -1.56
CA LEU A 18 25.32 14.35 -2.37
C LEU A 18 25.20 15.73 -1.69
N GLY A 19 24.54 15.81 -0.53
CA GLY A 19 24.30 17.06 0.19
C GLY A 19 25.56 17.90 0.45
N ARG A 20 26.70 17.26 0.73
CA ARG A 20 27.98 17.97 0.96
C ARG A 20 28.49 18.79 -0.22
N TRP A 21 28.02 18.53 -1.43
CA TRP A 21 28.41 19.27 -2.64
C TRP A 21 27.26 20.08 -3.23
N GLN A 22 26.05 19.54 -3.24
CA GLN A 22 24.87 20.21 -3.79
C GLN A 22 24.21 21.16 -2.78
N GLY A 23 24.61 21.11 -1.51
CA GLY A 23 24.02 21.88 -0.43
C GLY A 23 22.53 21.58 -0.29
N ARG A 24 21.74 22.60 0.07
CA ARG A 24 20.29 22.48 0.25
C ARG A 24 19.55 22.04 -1.02
N LYS A 25 20.09 22.32 -2.20
CA LYS A 25 19.48 21.91 -3.48
C LYS A 25 19.39 20.38 -3.62
N ALA A 26 20.25 19.64 -2.93
CA ALA A 26 20.19 18.17 -2.88
C ALA A 26 18.82 17.67 -2.42
N LEU A 27 18.22 18.34 -1.44
CA LEU A 27 16.92 17.96 -0.88
C LEU A 27 15.81 18.12 -1.93
N LEU A 28 15.81 19.25 -2.65
CA LEU A 28 14.85 19.51 -3.71
C LEU A 28 15.01 18.51 -4.88
N TYR A 29 16.25 18.25 -5.29
CA TYR A 29 16.53 17.29 -6.36
C TYR A 29 16.07 15.87 -5.98
N GLY A 30 16.34 15.45 -4.75
CA GLY A 30 15.92 14.13 -4.27
C GLY A 30 14.39 14.01 -4.16
N ALA A 31 13.72 15.04 -3.63
CA ALA A 31 12.26 15.08 -3.57
C ALA A 31 11.62 15.00 -4.96
N ALA A 32 12.08 15.85 -5.89
CA ALA A 32 11.54 15.89 -7.25
C ALA A 32 11.81 14.59 -8.04
N LEU A 33 12.97 13.96 -7.82
CA LEU A 33 13.29 12.70 -8.48
C LEU A 33 12.45 11.55 -7.92
N ALA A 34 12.21 11.53 -6.60
CA ALA A 34 11.34 10.54 -5.97
C ALA A 34 9.87 10.67 -6.39
N THR A 35 9.39 11.84 -6.83
CA THR A 35 8.02 11.95 -7.33
C THR A 35 7.82 11.40 -8.73
N LEU A 36 8.90 11.11 -9.49
CA LEU A 36 8.79 10.70 -10.89
C LEU A 36 7.98 9.41 -11.12
N PRO A 37 8.14 8.32 -10.34
CA PRO A 37 7.38 7.09 -10.57
C PRO A 37 5.86 7.30 -10.48
N ASP A 38 5.40 8.13 -9.55
CA ASP A 38 3.97 8.40 -9.31
C ASP A 38 3.33 9.33 -10.35
N LEU A 39 4.10 9.90 -11.29
CA LEU A 39 3.52 10.75 -12.35
C LEU A 39 2.65 9.94 -13.34
N ASP A 40 2.65 8.61 -13.24
CA ASP A 40 1.75 7.73 -13.98
C ASP A 40 0.28 7.87 -13.55
N VAL A 41 -0.02 8.54 -12.42
CA VAL A 41 -1.38 8.88 -11.98
C VAL A 41 -2.12 9.82 -12.93
N PHE A 42 -1.39 10.54 -13.79
CA PHE A 42 -1.97 11.43 -14.80
C PHE A 42 -2.33 10.70 -16.10
N ILE A 43 -2.03 9.41 -16.19
CA ILE A 43 -2.40 8.57 -17.34
C ILE A 43 -3.78 7.98 -17.06
N ASP A 44 -4.73 8.27 -17.94
CA ASP A 44 -6.04 7.61 -17.98
C ASP A 44 -5.88 6.25 -18.68
N TYR A 45 -6.18 5.17 -17.97
CA TYR A 45 -6.06 3.81 -18.51
C TYR A 45 -7.39 3.25 -19.05
N GLY A 46 -8.47 4.04 -19.01
CA GLY A 46 -9.74 3.80 -19.70
C GLY A 46 -10.91 3.40 -18.79
N ASP A 47 -10.65 2.64 -17.72
CA ASP A 47 -11.67 2.31 -16.71
C ASP A 47 -11.05 2.21 -15.31
N ALA A 48 -11.90 2.10 -14.28
CA ALA A 48 -11.41 2.17 -12.90
C ALA A 48 -10.55 0.97 -12.47
N VAL A 49 -10.74 -0.20 -13.08
CA VAL A 49 -9.92 -1.40 -12.83
C VAL A 49 -8.57 -1.24 -13.54
N ALA A 50 -8.58 -0.74 -14.77
CA ALA A 50 -7.37 -0.40 -15.51
C ALA A 50 -6.56 0.65 -14.75
N ASP A 51 -7.17 1.73 -14.29
CA ASP A 51 -6.52 2.79 -13.50
C ASP A 51 -5.84 2.22 -12.25
N MET A 52 -6.53 1.33 -11.52
CA MET A 52 -5.94 0.69 -10.34
C MET A 52 -4.79 -0.25 -10.70
N THR A 53 -4.95 -1.06 -11.75
CA THR A 53 -4.06 -2.20 -12.01
C THR A 53 -2.90 -1.87 -12.94
N TYR A 54 -2.96 -0.78 -13.71
CA TYR A 54 -1.84 -0.29 -14.51
C TYR A 54 -1.02 0.77 -13.77
N HIS A 55 -1.62 1.47 -12.80
CA HIS A 55 -0.85 2.28 -11.85
C HIS A 55 0.17 1.41 -11.13
N ARG A 56 1.37 1.96 -10.91
CA ARG A 56 2.52 1.20 -10.38
C ARG A 56 2.95 0.01 -11.23
N GLY A 57 2.70 0.12 -12.53
CA GLY A 57 3.17 -0.78 -13.58
C GLY A 57 4.59 -0.43 -14.03
N PHE A 58 4.74 -0.07 -15.31
CA PHE A 58 6.04 0.21 -15.93
C PHE A 58 6.83 1.32 -15.23
N SER A 59 6.15 2.34 -14.70
CA SER A 59 6.70 3.49 -13.99
C SER A 59 7.45 3.11 -12.70
N HIS A 60 7.09 1.97 -12.10
CA HIS A 60 7.63 1.44 -10.85
C HIS A 60 8.52 0.21 -11.06
N SER A 61 8.78 -0.16 -12.32
CA SER A 61 9.66 -1.29 -12.66
C SER A 61 11.10 -1.02 -12.25
N LEU A 62 11.70 -1.97 -11.54
CA LEU A 62 13.12 -1.92 -11.18
C LEU A 62 14.02 -1.87 -12.42
N PHE A 63 13.60 -2.50 -13.52
CA PHE A 63 14.36 -2.50 -14.78
C PHE A 63 14.30 -1.11 -15.45
N VAL A 64 13.09 -0.55 -15.59
CA VAL A 64 12.88 0.77 -16.22
C VAL A 64 13.59 1.86 -15.42
N LEU A 65 13.41 1.87 -14.10
CA LEU A 65 14.01 2.88 -13.22
C LEU A 65 15.53 2.75 -13.13
N SER A 66 16.08 1.53 -13.23
CA SER A 66 17.54 1.35 -13.32
C SER A 66 18.10 1.91 -14.62
N GLY A 67 17.42 1.66 -15.75
CA GLY A 67 17.77 2.26 -17.04
C GLY A 67 17.68 3.78 -17.02
N LEU A 68 16.63 4.32 -16.41
CA LEU A 68 16.45 5.77 -16.21
C LEU A 68 17.58 6.37 -15.35
N ALA A 69 17.98 5.70 -14.26
CA ALA A 69 19.09 6.16 -13.43
C ALA A 69 20.41 6.27 -14.20
N LEU A 70 20.70 5.29 -15.07
CA LEU A 70 21.87 5.32 -15.96
C LEU A 70 21.79 6.50 -16.94
N LEU A 71 20.63 6.67 -17.61
CA LEU A 71 20.40 7.77 -18.55
C LEU A 71 20.57 9.13 -17.88
N LEU A 72 19.93 9.34 -16.73
CA LEU A 72 20.02 10.59 -15.98
C LEU A 72 21.46 10.86 -15.50
N THR A 73 22.18 9.82 -15.05
CA THR A 73 23.59 9.97 -14.67
C THR A 73 24.43 10.43 -15.86
N TRP A 74 24.25 9.79 -17.03
CA TRP A 74 24.94 10.17 -18.25
C TRP A 74 24.63 11.61 -18.66
N LEU A 75 23.36 12.01 -18.69
CA LEU A 75 22.92 13.37 -19.00
C LEU A 75 23.54 14.41 -18.06
N VAL A 76 23.46 14.18 -16.74
CA VAL A 76 24.02 15.11 -15.75
C VAL A 76 25.54 15.22 -15.92
N ARG A 77 26.23 14.12 -16.23
CA ARG A 77 27.68 14.14 -16.47
C ARG A 77 28.07 14.85 -17.75
N HIS A 78 27.24 14.74 -18.79
CA HIS A 78 27.49 15.37 -20.06
C HIS A 78 27.27 16.90 -20.01
N TYR A 79 26.19 17.35 -19.37
CA TYR A 79 25.78 18.76 -19.41
C TYR A 79 26.15 19.58 -18.16
N ARG A 80 26.26 18.95 -16.99
CA ARG A 80 26.49 19.61 -15.69
C ARG A 80 27.53 18.85 -14.86
N PRO A 81 28.75 18.60 -15.39
CA PRO A 81 29.77 17.88 -14.64
C PRO A 81 30.15 18.63 -13.37
N HIS A 82 30.24 17.91 -12.25
CA HIS A 82 30.71 18.45 -10.98
C HIS A 82 31.94 17.68 -10.51
N PRO A 83 33.09 18.34 -10.27
CA PRO A 83 34.34 17.67 -9.90
C PRO A 83 34.32 17.07 -8.50
N GLY A 84 33.41 17.54 -7.64
CA GLY A 84 33.35 17.14 -6.24
C GLY A 84 33.02 15.66 -5.98
N TYR A 85 32.27 14.98 -6.86
CA TYR A 85 31.83 13.59 -6.66
C TYR A 85 31.96 12.76 -7.94
N SER A 86 32.14 11.44 -7.80
CA SER A 86 32.33 10.51 -8.92
C SER A 86 31.02 10.16 -9.64
N SER A 87 31.11 9.68 -10.89
CA SER A 87 29.94 9.19 -11.65
C SER A 87 29.26 8.03 -10.94
N GLN A 88 30.03 7.14 -10.31
CA GLN A 88 29.48 6.04 -9.51
C GLN A 88 28.63 6.53 -8.34
N ARG A 89 29.09 7.56 -7.59
CA ARG A 89 28.29 8.12 -6.49
C ARG A 89 27.03 8.79 -7.00
N LEU A 90 27.10 9.51 -8.13
CA LEU A 90 25.92 10.11 -8.74
C LEU A 90 24.91 9.03 -9.14
N LEU A 91 25.37 8.00 -9.87
CA LEU A 91 24.54 6.86 -10.27
C LEU A 91 23.88 6.20 -9.07
N LEU A 92 24.66 5.84 -8.06
CA LEU A 92 24.13 5.23 -6.84
C LEU A 92 23.08 6.12 -6.17
N THR A 93 23.28 7.44 -6.16
CA THR A 93 22.31 8.36 -5.55
C THR A 93 21.00 8.40 -6.32
N LEU A 94 21.06 8.61 -7.64
CA LEU A 94 19.86 8.68 -8.49
C LEU A 94 19.14 7.33 -8.50
N TRP A 95 19.90 6.24 -8.59
CA TRP A 95 19.38 4.87 -8.53
C TRP A 95 18.69 4.58 -7.21
N LEU A 96 19.31 4.91 -6.07
CA LEU A 96 18.67 4.70 -4.77
C LEU A 96 17.39 5.51 -4.64
N VAL A 97 17.39 6.81 -4.99
CA VAL A 97 16.18 7.64 -4.92
C VAL A 97 15.05 7.05 -5.76
N LEU A 98 15.34 6.60 -6.98
CA LEU A 98 14.34 6.03 -7.88
C LEU A 98 13.88 4.64 -7.42
N ILE A 99 14.77 3.78 -6.94
CA ILE A 99 14.46 2.37 -6.60
C ILE A 99 13.84 2.24 -5.21
N THR A 100 14.20 3.09 -4.25
CA THR A 100 13.57 3.01 -2.92
C THR A 100 12.10 3.39 -2.94
N HIS A 101 11.66 4.17 -3.93
CA HIS A 101 10.24 4.52 -4.10
C HIS A 101 9.34 3.28 -4.31
N PRO A 102 9.51 2.50 -5.40
CA PRO A 102 8.69 1.32 -5.64
C PRO A 102 8.95 0.21 -4.61
N LEU A 103 10.15 0.12 -4.05
CA LEU A 103 10.40 -0.80 -2.93
C LEU A 103 9.58 -0.44 -1.71
N LEU A 104 9.52 0.84 -1.32
CA LEU A 104 8.67 1.28 -0.21
C LEU A 104 7.18 1.08 -0.53
N ASP A 105 6.78 1.27 -1.78
CA ASP A 105 5.42 0.95 -2.21
C ASP A 105 5.09 -0.53 -2.11
N ALA A 106 6.04 -1.42 -2.33
CA ALA A 106 5.88 -2.85 -2.10
C ALA A 106 5.69 -3.20 -0.62
N PHE A 107 6.10 -2.34 0.33
CA PHE A 107 5.77 -2.52 1.75
C PHE A 107 4.30 -2.20 2.08
N THR A 108 3.55 -1.56 1.17
CA THR A 108 2.12 -1.28 1.35
C THR A 108 1.22 -2.32 0.68
N SER A 109 -0.06 -2.32 1.05
CA SER A 109 -1.04 -3.33 0.61
C SER A 109 -1.56 -3.17 -0.83
N TYR A 110 -1.13 -2.13 -1.56
CA TYR A 110 -1.68 -1.80 -2.89
C TYR A 110 -1.30 -2.81 -3.98
N GLY A 111 -0.04 -3.25 -4.00
CA GLY A 111 0.52 -4.06 -5.09
C GLY A 111 1.38 -3.22 -6.05
N THR A 112 2.65 -3.58 -6.19
CA THR A 112 3.61 -2.86 -7.05
C THR A 112 4.26 -3.83 -8.02
N GLN A 113 4.25 -3.52 -9.32
CA GLN A 113 4.80 -4.40 -10.36
C GLN A 113 6.32 -4.24 -10.54
N LEU A 114 7.07 -4.56 -9.48
CA LEU A 114 8.53 -4.39 -9.42
C LEU A 114 9.28 -4.99 -10.61
N PHE A 115 8.78 -6.11 -11.12
CA PHE A 115 9.43 -6.91 -12.18
C PHE A 115 8.77 -6.75 -13.55
N TRP A 116 7.92 -5.73 -13.76
CA TRP A 116 7.37 -5.45 -15.10
C TRP A 116 8.53 -5.34 -16.12
N PRO A 117 8.47 -6.01 -17.29
CA PRO A 117 7.29 -6.63 -17.92
C PRO A 117 7.17 -8.15 -17.72
N LEU A 118 7.84 -8.77 -16.75
CA LEU A 118 7.73 -10.22 -16.49
C LEU A 118 6.36 -10.62 -15.90
N MET A 119 5.57 -9.64 -15.46
CA MET A 119 4.18 -9.78 -14.98
C MET A 119 3.92 -10.89 -13.94
N PRO A 120 4.80 -11.13 -12.92
CA PRO A 120 4.34 -11.89 -11.76
C PRO A 120 3.23 -11.10 -11.03
N THR A 121 2.46 -11.78 -10.18
CA THR A 121 1.51 -11.11 -9.28
C THR A 121 2.19 -9.92 -8.58
N PRO A 122 1.58 -8.72 -8.59
CA PRO A 122 2.18 -7.52 -8.01
C PRO A 122 2.63 -7.73 -6.56
N THR A 123 3.79 -7.19 -6.21
CA THR A 123 4.38 -7.35 -4.88
C THR A 123 3.65 -6.48 -3.86
N ALA A 124 3.14 -7.10 -2.80
CA ALA A 124 2.51 -6.44 -1.65
C ALA A 124 2.97 -7.14 -0.36
N TRP A 125 4.08 -6.71 0.21
CA TRP A 125 4.55 -7.16 1.52
C TRP A 125 3.68 -6.63 2.66
N SER A 126 2.94 -5.54 2.46
CA SER A 126 1.83 -5.11 3.33
C SER A 126 2.20 -4.99 4.82
N SER A 127 3.43 -4.59 5.15
CA SER A 127 3.84 -4.43 6.55
C SER A 127 3.70 -2.99 7.05
N ILE A 128 3.54 -2.00 6.17
CA ILE A 128 3.37 -0.60 6.56
C ILE A 128 2.07 -0.01 6.00
N PHE A 129 1.41 0.83 6.79
CA PHE A 129 0.26 1.57 6.31
C PHE A 129 0.68 2.69 5.35
N ILE A 130 -0.18 3.05 4.39
CA ILE A 130 0.13 4.01 3.32
C ILE A 130 0.56 5.38 3.87
N ILE A 131 0.04 5.77 5.03
CA ILE A 131 0.38 7.00 5.75
C ILE A 131 0.85 6.59 7.16
N ASP A 132 2.14 6.31 7.34
CA ASP A 132 2.69 5.91 8.64
C ASP A 132 3.54 7.03 9.25
N PRO A 133 3.02 7.78 10.26
CA PRO A 133 3.74 8.89 10.86
C PRO A 133 5.08 8.49 11.50
N LEU A 134 5.21 7.26 12.02
CA LEU A 134 6.44 6.79 12.67
C LEU A 134 7.56 6.56 11.66
N TYR A 135 7.22 6.21 10.42
CA TYR A 135 8.19 6.15 9.32
C TYR A 135 8.52 7.53 8.75
N THR A 136 7.50 8.38 8.54
CA THR A 136 7.66 9.64 7.80
C THR A 136 8.27 10.75 8.66
N LEU A 137 7.93 10.84 9.95
CA LEU A 137 8.33 11.96 10.79
C LEU A 137 9.86 12.09 10.98
N PRO A 138 10.63 11.00 11.21
CA PRO A 138 12.09 11.10 11.26
C PRO A 138 12.71 11.65 9.97
N LEU A 139 12.14 11.31 8.81
CA LEU A 139 12.59 11.81 7.51
C LEU A 139 12.25 13.29 7.34
N ILE A 140 11.04 13.71 7.71
CA ILE A 140 10.65 15.13 7.72
C ILE A 140 11.62 15.94 8.60
N ILE A 141 11.91 15.48 9.81
CA ILE A 141 12.83 16.15 10.74
C ILE A 141 14.21 16.29 10.10
N ALA A 142 14.72 15.25 9.42
CA ALA A 142 16.01 15.30 8.75
C ALA A 142 16.04 16.29 7.58
N VAL A 143 14.98 16.34 6.77
CA VAL A 143 14.84 17.32 5.68
C VAL A 143 14.80 18.74 6.23
N LEU A 144 13.97 19.00 7.26
CA LEU A 144 13.86 20.32 7.89
C LEU A 144 15.18 20.77 8.52
N ALA A 145 15.87 19.87 9.24
CA ALA A 145 17.19 20.15 9.79
C ALA A 145 18.22 20.47 8.69
N GLY A 146 18.17 19.76 7.56
CA GLY A 146 19.01 20.02 6.40
C GLY A 146 18.69 21.36 5.70
N LEU A 147 17.41 21.75 5.65
CA LEU A 147 16.98 23.05 5.12
C LEU A 147 17.44 24.21 6.01
N ILE A 148 17.28 24.09 7.33
CA ILE A 148 17.64 25.15 8.29
C ILE A 148 19.16 25.22 8.46
N GLY A 149 19.80 24.11 8.85
CA GLY A 149 21.24 24.05 9.17
C GLY A 149 22.17 23.90 7.96
N GLY A 150 21.62 23.63 6.76
CA GLY A 150 22.40 23.29 5.57
C GLY A 150 23.00 21.88 5.64
N LEU A 151 23.66 21.44 4.56
CA LEU A 151 24.18 20.07 4.41
C LEU A 151 25.73 20.03 4.34
N HIS A 152 26.37 20.49 5.41
CA HIS A 152 27.84 20.46 5.56
C HIS A 152 28.32 19.13 6.20
N LYS A 153 29.65 18.88 6.29
CA LYS A 153 30.26 17.61 6.77
C LYS A 153 29.68 17.03 8.08
N ARG A 154 29.29 17.86 9.06
CA ARG A 154 28.65 17.38 10.31
C ARG A 154 27.14 17.14 10.15
N SER A 155 26.48 17.90 9.27
CA SER A 155 25.04 17.85 9.04
C SER A 155 24.59 16.65 8.21
N THR A 156 25.47 16.07 7.38
CA THR A 156 25.17 14.85 6.60
C THR A 156 24.94 13.60 7.46
N ARG A 157 25.25 13.65 8.77
CA ARG A 157 24.91 12.58 9.71
C ARG A 157 23.41 12.50 9.98
N ILE A 158 22.70 13.63 9.97
CA ILE A 158 21.26 13.67 10.31
C ILE A 158 20.44 12.87 9.27
N PRO A 159 20.57 13.11 7.94
CA PRO A 159 19.92 12.26 6.95
C PRO A 159 20.29 10.78 7.08
N THR A 160 21.56 10.48 7.39
CA THR A 160 22.02 9.09 7.55
C THR A 160 21.35 8.41 8.75
N ILE A 161 21.23 9.10 9.89
CA ILE A 161 20.54 8.59 11.08
C ILE A 161 19.04 8.39 10.79
N ALA A 162 18.40 9.33 10.11
CA ALA A 162 16.99 9.19 9.75
C ALA A 162 16.74 8.00 8.82
N LEU A 163 17.62 7.77 7.84
CA LEU A 163 17.56 6.58 6.98
C LEU A 163 17.79 5.29 7.77
N ALA A 164 18.71 5.29 8.73
CA ALA A 164 18.94 4.13 9.59
C ALA A 164 17.71 3.82 10.46
N LEU A 165 17.10 4.85 11.05
CA LEU A 165 15.87 4.73 11.84
C LEU A 165 14.69 4.24 10.98
N SER A 166 14.48 4.80 9.79
CA SER A 166 13.40 4.39 8.89
C SER A 166 13.60 2.95 8.39
N THR A 167 14.84 2.54 8.12
CA THR A 167 15.17 1.15 7.74
C THR A 167 14.95 0.18 8.89
N LEU A 168 15.38 0.54 10.11
CA LEU A 168 15.12 -0.27 11.31
C LEU A 168 13.63 -0.40 11.58
N TYR A 169 12.87 0.68 11.38
CA TYR A 169 11.42 0.67 11.51
C TYR A 169 10.76 -0.29 10.52
N LEU A 170 11.18 -0.32 9.23
CA LEU A 170 10.67 -1.32 8.28
C LEU A 170 10.94 -2.75 8.77
N GLY A 171 12.12 -3.02 9.32
CA GLY A 171 12.42 -4.31 9.95
C GLY A 171 11.47 -4.65 11.11
N PHE A 172 11.15 -3.67 11.97
CA PHE A 172 10.14 -3.81 13.02
C PHE A 172 8.75 -4.11 12.44
N THR A 173 8.34 -3.43 11.36
CA THR A 173 7.04 -3.68 10.73
C THR A 173 6.93 -5.09 10.16
N LEU A 174 8.00 -5.61 9.53
CA LEU A 174 8.04 -6.99 9.03
C LEU A 174 7.95 -8.00 10.17
N ALA A 175 8.61 -7.75 11.30
CA ALA A 175 8.49 -8.59 12.48
C ALA A 175 7.06 -8.58 13.05
N GLY A 176 6.39 -7.42 13.04
CA GLY A 176 4.99 -7.30 13.44
C GLY A 176 4.05 -8.07 12.52
N LYS A 177 4.28 -8.00 11.21
CA LYS A 177 3.54 -8.79 10.23
C LYS A 177 3.68 -10.28 10.50
N TYR A 178 4.92 -10.76 10.63
CA TYR A 178 5.21 -12.16 10.94
C TYR A 178 4.57 -12.62 12.25
N MET A 179 4.62 -11.78 13.30
CA MET A 179 3.93 -12.04 14.56
C MET A 179 2.41 -12.22 14.37
N ALA A 180 1.78 -11.35 13.59
CA ALA A 180 0.34 -11.40 13.34
C ALA A 180 -0.07 -12.66 12.56
N GLU A 181 0.66 -12.98 11.49
CA GLU A 181 0.44 -14.19 10.68
C GLU A 181 0.60 -15.45 11.54
N GLN A 182 1.69 -15.56 12.29
CA GLN A 182 1.94 -16.71 13.18
C GLN A 182 0.87 -16.91 14.25
N ARG A 183 0.29 -15.83 14.80
CA ARG A 183 -0.78 -15.93 15.78
C ARG A 183 -2.07 -16.45 15.17
N VAL A 184 -2.41 -15.97 13.98
CA VAL A 184 -3.61 -16.40 13.27
C VAL A 184 -3.46 -17.83 12.75
N GLU A 185 -2.30 -18.19 12.19
CA GLU A 185 -2.00 -19.57 11.77
C GLU A 185 -2.16 -20.60 12.89
N ARG A 186 -1.73 -20.26 14.11
CA ARG A 186 -1.93 -21.13 15.29
C ARG A 186 -3.41 -21.31 15.63
N GLU A 187 -4.19 -20.24 15.54
CA GLU A 187 -5.63 -20.32 15.81
C GLU A 187 -6.38 -21.10 14.73
N LEU A 188 -6.01 -20.90 13.46
CA LEU A 188 -6.54 -21.67 12.34
C LEU A 188 -6.27 -23.17 12.52
N ALA A 189 -5.05 -23.55 12.90
CA ALA A 189 -4.68 -24.93 13.17
C ALA A 189 -5.47 -25.52 14.36
N HIS A 190 -5.71 -24.72 15.41
CA HIS A 190 -6.50 -25.14 16.56
C HIS A 190 -7.98 -25.37 16.22
N GLN A 191 -8.54 -24.54 15.33
CA GLN A 191 -9.93 -24.68 14.87
C GLN A 191 -10.10 -25.65 13.70
N GLY A 192 -9.01 -26.21 13.16
CA GLY A 192 -9.04 -27.12 12.02
C GLY A 192 -9.41 -26.44 10.69
N ILE A 193 -9.19 -25.13 10.57
CA ILE A 193 -9.46 -24.34 9.37
C ILE A 193 -8.26 -24.43 8.41
N SER A 194 -8.52 -24.78 7.14
CA SER A 194 -7.47 -24.88 6.12
C SER A 194 -7.42 -23.60 5.29
N ALA A 195 -6.48 -22.71 5.61
CA ALA A 195 -6.32 -21.46 4.89
C ALA A 195 -5.79 -21.68 3.48
N GLU A 196 -6.55 -21.25 2.47
CA GLU A 196 -6.06 -21.18 1.08
C GLU A 196 -5.07 -20.02 0.90
N ARG A 197 -5.32 -18.92 1.61
CA ARG A 197 -4.50 -17.71 1.56
C ARG A 197 -4.62 -16.92 2.85
N ILE A 198 -3.50 -16.34 3.29
CA ILE A 198 -3.44 -15.43 4.42
C ILE A 198 -2.89 -14.09 3.94
N PHE A 199 -3.50 -13.00 4.40
CA PHE A 199 -3.04 -11.65 4.11
C PHE A 199 -3.11 -10.80 5.38
N ALA A 200 -1.95 -10.37 5.87
CA ALA A 200 -1.84 -9.45 6.99
C ALA A 200 -1.45 -8.04 6.54
N THR A 201 -2.08 -7.03 7.16
CA THR A 201 -1.81 -5.60 6.99
C THR A 201 -1.93 -4.89 8.33
N PRO A 202 -1.12 -3.85 8.61
CA PRO A 202 -1.36 -3.03 9.79
C PRO A 202 -2.68 -2.25 9.64
N THR A 203 -3.29 -1.95 10.77
CA THR A 203 -4.40 -0.99 10.87
C THR A 203 -3.91 0.44 10.63
N PRO A 204 -4.80 1.43 10.37
CA PRO A 204 -4.39 2.77 9.97
C PRO A 204 -3.43 3.46 10.94
N PHE A 205 -2.43 4.16 10.38
CA PHE A 205 -1.48 5.05 11.06
C PHE A 205 -0.55 4.41 12.11
N ASN A 206 -0.44 3.08 12.16
CA ASN A 206 0.41 2.40 13.13
C ASN A 206 0.95 1.06 12.58
N SER A 207 1.90 0.47 13.29
CA SER A 207 2.41 -0.89 13.03
C SER A 207 2.28 -1.78 14.28
N LEU A 208 1.25 -1.51 15.10
CA LEU A 208 1.06 -2.13 16.42
C LEU A 208 -0.13 -3.09 16.48
N LEU A 209 -1.21 -2.78 15.76
CA LEU A 209 -2.39 -3.61 15.61
C LEU A 209 -2.56 -4.00 14.13
N TRP A 210 -2.78 -5.28 13.90
CA TRP A 210 -2.79 -5.91 12.60
C TRP A 210 -4.16 -6.49 12.29
N ARG A 211 -4.59 -6.28 11.05
CA ARG A 211 -5.73 -6.97 10.44
C ARG A 211 -5.20 -8.13 9.63
N VAL A 212 -5.76 -9.30 9.85
CA VAL A 212 -5.42 -10.52 9.12
C VAL A 212 -6.68 -11.07 8.47
N ILE A 213 -6.60 -11.32 7.16
CA ILE A 213 -7.66 -11.91 6.35
C ILE A 213 -7.20 -13.30 5.92
N VAL A 214 -8.09 -14.27 6.04
CA VAL A 214 -7.83 -15.67 5.68
C VAL A 214 -8.93 -16.12 4.74
N LEU A 215 -8.58 -16.54 3.53
CA LEU A 215 -9.55 -17.12 2.59
C LEU A 215 -9.68 -18.63 2.84
N ASP A 216 -10.92 -19.12 2.84
CA ASP A 216 -11.28 -20.53 3.04
C ASP A 216 -12.56 -20.86 2.25
N GLY A 217 -12.41 -21.37 1.02
CA GLY A 217 -13.53 -21.78 0.17
C GLY A 217 -14.51 -20.64 -0.16
N GLU A 218 -15.76 -20.78 0.31
CA GLU A 218 -16.84 -19.80 0.07
C GLU A 218 -16.82 -18.63 1.06
N ASP A 219 -15.96 -18.67 2.07
CA ASP A 219 -15.87 -17.67 3.14
C ASP A 219 -14.46 -17.09 3.25
N TYR A 220 -14.37 -16.01 4.02
CA TYR A 220 -13.11 -15.58 4.60
C TYR A 220 -13.28 -15.29 6.08
N TYR A 221 -12.19 -15.39 6.81
CA TYR A 221 -12.10 -15.01 8.20
C TYR A 221 -11.32 -13.71 8.31
N GLU A 222 -11.77 -12.84 9.20
CA GLU A 222 -11.04 -11.65 9.58
C GLU A 222 -10.72 -11.67 11.07
N ALA A 223 -9.49 -11.31 11.42
CA ALA A 223 -9.04 -11.17 12.80
C ALA A 223 -8.24 -9.89 13.00
N LEU A 224 -8.33 -9.36 14.23
CA LEU A 224 -7.44 -8.34 14.73
C LEU A 224 -6.48 -8.93 15.76
N THR A 225 -5.19 -8.65 15.62
CA THR A 225 -4.17 -9.03 16.61
C THR A 225 -3.08 -7.97 16.71
N GLY A 226 -2.60 -7.69 17.92
CA GLY A 226 -1.55 -6.69 18.15
C GLY A 226 -0.48 -7.17 19.13
N TRP A 227 0.64 -6.45 19.20
CA TRP A 227 1.78 -6.82 20.07
C TRP A 227 1.42 -7.03 21.53
N PHE A 228 0.42 -6.30 22.03
CA PHE A 228 0.00 -6.31 23.42
C PHE A 228 -1.07 -7.36 23.73
N ASP A 229 -1.54 -8.11 22.73
CA ASP A 229 -2.55 -9.14 22.93
C ASP A 229 -1.93 -10.37 23.60
N SER A 230 -2.62 -10.92 24.59
CA SER A 230 -2.27 -12.17 25.27
C SER A 230 -3.24 -13.31 24.92
N ALA A 231 -4.48 -12.99 24.57
CA ALA A 231 -5.48 -13.96 24.13
C ALA A 231 -5.27 -14.34 22.65
N PRO A 232 -5.72 -15.54 22.24
CA PRO A 232 -5.77 -15.91 20.83
C PRO A 232 -6.66 -14.94 20.02
N PRO A 233 -6.33 -14.68 18.74
CA PRO A 233 -7.15 -13.82 17.89
C PRO A 233 -8.54 -14.42 17.65
N GLN A 234 -9.57 -13.59 17.66
CA GLN A 234 -10.93 -14.03 17.31
C GLN A 234 -11.12 -13.98 15.79
N LEU A 235 -11.45 -15.12 15.19
CA LEU A 235 -11.73 -15.25 13.76
C LEU A 235 -13.21 -14.97 13.49
N GLN A 236 -13.48 -13.86 12.79
CA GLN A 236 -14.84 -13.46 12.39
C GLN A 236 -15.10 -13.96 10.97
N ARG A 237 -16.05 -14.89 10.81
CA ARG A 237 -16.40 -15.50 9.51
C ARG A 237 -17.32 -14.58 8.70
N LEU A 238 -16.99 -14.38 7.43
CA LEU A 238 -17.69 -13.51 6.49
C LEU A 238 -17.80 -14.21 5.13
N PRO A 239 -18.93 -14.08 4.41
CA PRO A 239 -19.10 -14.74 3.11
C PRO A 239 -18.25 -14.07 2.03
N LEU A 240 -17.60 -14.83 1.17
CA LEU A 240 -16.79 -14.31 0.06
C LEU A 240 -17.62 -14.09 -1.22
N GLY A 241 -18.73 -14.82 -1.37
CA GLY A 241 -19.65 -14.70 -2.51
C GLY A 241 -19.14 -15.35 -3.80
N THR A 242 -18.27 -16.35 -3.69
CA THR A 242 -17.57 -17.01 -4.82
C THR A 242 -18.49 -17.50 -5.94
N GLN A 243 -19.75 -17.84 -5.65
CA GLN A 243 -20.73 -18.25 -6.66
C GLN A 243 -20.94 -17.18 -7.74
N LEU A 244 -20.89 -15.89 -7.37
CA LEU A 244 -21.03 -14.77 -8.29
C LEU A 244 -19.80 -14.58 -9.19
N ARG A 245 -18.64 -15.11 -8.82
CA ARG A 245 -17.41 -15.06 -9.62
C ARG A 245 -17.59 -15.72 -10.98
N THR A 246 -18.40 -16.78 -11.06
CA THR A 246 -18.65 -17.53 -12.30
C THR A 246 -19.24 -16.66 -13.41
N ALA A 247 -20.03 -15.65 -13.05
CA ALA A 247 -20.60 -14.69 -14.00
C ALA A 247 -19.56 -13.79 -14.68
N LEU A 248 -18.34 -13.69 -14.11
CA LEU A 248 -17.26 -12.82 -14.58
C LEU A 248 -16.07 -13.59 -15.17
N ALA A 249 -16.14 -14.92 -15.24
CA ALA A 249 -14.99 -15.77 -15.59
C ALA A 249 -14.29 -15.39 -16.90
N ASP A 250 -15.07 -14.99 -17.91
CA ASP A 250 -14.59 -14.61 -19.25
C ASP A 250 -14.36 -13.09 -19.41
N THR A 251 -14.39 -12.33 -18.31
CA THR A 251 -14.22 -10.86 -18.35
C THR A 251 -12.74 -10.49 -18.19
N PRO A 252 -12.08 -9.86 -19.19
CA PRO A 252 -10.65 -9.55 -19.13
C PRO A 252 -10.25 -8.68 -17.94
N MET A 253 -11.07 -7.67 -17.58
CA MET A 253 -10.80 -6.81 -16.43
C MET A 253 -10.95 -7.54 -15.10
N HIS A 254 -11.84 -8.53 -15.02
CA HIS A 254 -11.97 -9.38 -13.83
C HIS A 254 -10.72 -10.24 -13.66
N GLN A 255 -10.26 -10.89 -14.73
CA GLN A 255 -9.02 -11.69 -14.72
C GLN A 255 -7.80 -10.83 -14.36
N ARG A 256 -7.74 -9.59 -14.87
CA ARG A 256 -6.68 -8.64 -14.52
C ARG A 256 -6.72 -8.25 -13.05
N LEU A 257 -7.90 -7.96 -12.50
CA LEU A 257 -8.07 -7.64 -11.09
C LEU A 257 -7.74 -8.85 -10.19
N ASP A 258 -8.16 -10.05 -10.57
CA ASP A 258 -7.86 -11.29 -9.85
C ASP A 258 -6.33 -11.56 -9.81
N TRP A 259 -5.65 -11.40 -10.95
CA TRP A 259 -4.18 -11.46 -11.04
C TRP A 259 -3.52 -10.39 -10.15
N PHE A 260 -4.00 -9.15 -10.22
CA PHE A 260 -3.41 -8.03 -9.48
C PHE A 260 -3.55 -8.20 -7.97
N THR A 261 -4.68 -8.75 -7.53
CA THR A 261 -4.99 -8.97 -6.12
C THR A 261 -4.45 -10.28 -5.56
N GLY A 262 -4.01 -11.20 -6.43
CA GLY A 262 -3.68 -12.57 -6.04
C GLY A 262 -4.90 -13.34 -5.53
N GLY A 263 -6.10 -13.01 -6.03
CA GLY A 263 -7.36 -13.65 -5.65
C GLY A 263 -8.00 -13.15 -4.35
N MET A 264 -7.51 -12.05 -3.76
CA MET A 264 -8.07 -11.44 -2.54
C MET A 264 -9.34 -10.61 -2.83
N LEU A 265 -10.32 -11.24 -3.48
CA LEU A 265 -11.54 -10.59 -3.96
C LEU A 265 -12.79 -11.12 -3.25
N ARG A 266 -13.68 -10.21 -2.87
CA ARG A 266 -15.03 -10.49 -2.40
C ARG A 266 -16.04 -10.06 -3.45
N TYR A 267 -17.12 -10.82 -3.56
CA TYR A 267 -18.20 -10.61 -4.52
C TYR A 267 -19.51 -10.41 -3.78
N ASP A 268 -20.19 -9.31 -4.05
CA ASP A 268 -21.46 -8.99 -3.44
C ASP A 268 -22.49 -8.68 -4.52
N ARG A 269 -23.69 -9.25 -4.40
CA ARG A 269 -24.86 -8.71 -5.10
C ARG A 269 -25.46 -7.63 -4.22
N VAL A 270 -25.40 -6.39 -4.68
CA VAL A 270 -26.05 -5.25 -4.02
C VAL A 270 -27.13 -4.74 -4.95
N ASP A 271 -28.38 -4.90 -4.55
CA ASP A 271 -29.55 -4.71 -5.42
C ASP A 271 -29.43 -5.56 -6.70
N ASP A 272 -29.38 -4.91 -7.86
CA ASP A 272 -29.16 -5.54 -9.16
C ASP A 272 -27.71 -5.36 -9.67
N HIS A 273 -26.76 -5.00 -8.82
CA HIS A 273 -25.36 -4.81 -9.21
C HIS A 273 -24.45 -5.90 -8.62
N LEU A 274 -23.48 -6.35 -9.41
CA LEU A 274 -22.41 -7.26 -9.00
C LEU A 274 -21.18 -6.44 -8.67
N ILE A 275 -20.92 -6.29 -7.37
CA ILE A 275 -19.81 -5.52 -6.84
C ILE A 275 -18.65 -6.45 -6.50
N VAL A 276 -17.46 -6.12 -7.02
CA VAL A 276 -16.21 -6.83 -6.74
C VAL A 276 -15.32 -5.94 -5.88
N THR A 277 -14.89 -6.45 -4.72
CA THR A 277 -14.13 -5.68 -3.72
C THR A 277 -12.73 -6.27 -3.52
N ASP A 278 -11.68 -5.44 -3.61
CA ASP A 278 -10.33 -5.82 -3.16
C ASP A 278 -10.28 -5.79 -1.62
N LEU A 279 -10.15 -6.97 -1.02
CA LEU A 279 -10.13 -7.12 0.44
C LEU A 279 -8.84 -6.58 1.09
N ARG A 280 -7.75 -6.45 0.34
CA ARG A 280 -6.42 -6.08 0.88
C ARG A 280 -6.38 -4.64 1.36
N LEU A 281 -7.13 -3.77 0.71
CA LEU A 281 -7.09 -2.32 0.90
C LEU A 281 -8.28 -1.85 1.74
N GLY A 282 -8.00 -1.09 2.80
CA GLY A 282 -9.01 -0.55 3.70
C GLY A 282 -9.16 -1.35 4.99
N MET A 283 -10.34 -1.23 5.61
CA MET A 283 -10.79 -1.96 6.80
C MET A 283 -12.17 -2.56 6.50
N THR A 284 -12.65 -3.54 7.29
CA THR A 284 -13.99 -4.12 7.10
C THR A 284 -15.05 -3.02 7.00
N GLY A 285 -15.91 -3.11 6.00
CA GLY A 285 -16.93 -2.09 5.72
C GLY A 285 -16.43 -0.88 4.93
N PHE A 286 -15.13 -0.61 4.95
CA PHE A 286 -14.52 0.58 4.36
C PHE A 286 -13.38 0.20 3.41
N HIS A 287 -13.77 -0.26 2.23
CA HIS A 287 -12.85 -0.63 1.16
C HIS A 287 -12.87 0.43 0.05
N PRO A 288 -11.73 1.08 -0.28
CA PRO A 288 -11.68 2.11 -1.32
C PRO A 288 -11.77 1.57 -2.75
N PHE A 289 -11.60 0.26 -2.95
CA PHE A 289 -11.61 -0.38 -4.26
C PHE A 289 -12.74 -1.39 -4.32
N ARG A 290 -13.94 -0.85 -4.58
CA ARG A 290 -15.19 -1.56 -4.86
C ARG A 290 -15.64 -1.20 -6.26
N PHE A 291 -15.80 -2.20 -7.12
CA PHE A 291 -16.04 -2.02 -8.55
C PHE A 291 -17.38 -2.60 -8.94
N ASP A 292 -18.18 -1.83 -9.69
CA ASP A 292 -19.41 -2.33 -10.29
C ASP A 292 -19.08 -3.01 -11.61
N PHE A 293 -19.16 -4.35 -11.64
CA PHE A 293 -18.75 -5.16 -12.78
C PHE A 293 -19.90 -5.54 -13.70
N ALA A 294 -21.10 -5.75 -13.17
CA ALA A 294 -22.23 -6.22 -13.96
C ALA A 294 -23.55 -5.81 -13.33
N GLN A 295 -24.58 -5.70 -14.16
CA GLN A 295 -25.95 -5.50 -13.71
C GLN A 295 -26.81 -6.74 -14.01
N TRP A 296 -27.71 -7.08 -13.10
CA TRP A 296 -28.70 -8.13 -13.27
C TRP A 296 -29.86 -7.59 -14.11
N GLN A 297 -29.97 -8.07 -15.34
CA GLN A 297 -31.04 -7.68 -16.27
C GLN A 297 -31.51 -8.89 -17.07
N GLU A 298 -32.82 -9.02 -17.28
CA GLU A 298 -33.42 -10.10 -18.09
C GLU A 298 -33.05 -11.52 -17.59
N GLY A 299 -32.85 -11.69 -16.28
CA GLY A 299 -32.53 -12.98 -15.67
C GLY A 299 -31.08 -13.45 -15.88
N ARG A 300 -30.18 -12.55 -16.30
CA ARG A 300 -28.74 -12.81 -16.46
C ARG A 300 -27.90 -11.61 -16.01
N TRP A 301 -26.63 -11.87 -15.72
CA TRP A 301 -25.63 -10.82 -15.52
C TRP A 301 -25.21 -10.23 -16.87
N GLN A 302 -25.29 -8.92 -16.99
CA GLN A 302 -24.74 -8.16 -18.12
C GLN A 302 -23.53 -7.38 -17.61
N VAL A 303 -22.34 -7.78 -18.08
CA VAL A 303 -21.07 -7.13 -17.70
C VAL A 303 -21.00 -5.73 -18.30
N HIS A 304 -20.59 -4.76 -17.51
CA HIS A 304 -20.41 -3.39 -17.99
C HIS A 304 -19.25 -3.31 -18.99
N GLU A 305 -19.42 -2.51 -20.04
CA GLU A 305 -18.33 -2.24 -20.99
C GLU A 305 -17.19 -1.45 -20.33
N HIS A 306 -17.54 -0.51 -19.45
CA HIS A 306 -16.59 0.30 -18.67
C HIS A 306 -16.90 0.12 -17.18
N ILE A 307 -15.94 -0.39 -16.43
CA ILE A 307 -16.11 -0.68 -15.00
C ILE A 307 -15.91 0.59 -14.19
N SER A 308 -16.91 0.93 -13.39
CA SER A 308 -16.86 2.08 -12.49
C SER A 308 -16.44 1.67 -11.07
N ARG A 309 -15.81 2.58 -10.35
CA ARG A 309 -15.52 2.42 -8.92
C ARG A 309 -16.58 3.13 -8.09
N LEU A 310 -17.15 2.43 -7.13
CA LEU A 310 -18.09 3.00 -6.17
C LEU A 310 -17.41 4.11 -5.36
N SER A 311 -18.19 5.10 -4.95
CA SER A 311 -17.73 6.14 -4.03
C SER A 311 -17.32 5.54 -2.69
N PHE A 312 -16.21 6.03 -2.14
CA PHE A 312 -15.66 5.55 -0.88
C PHE A 312 -15.76 6.62 0.21
N SER A 313 -16.26 6.24 1.39
CA SER A 313 -16.14 7.03 2.62
C SER A 313 -14.96 6.52 3.46
N ARG A 314 -14.22 7.45 4.07
CA ARG A 314 -13.03 7.15 4.90
C ARG A 314 -13.36 6.47 6.24
N GLY A 315 -14.63 6.16 6.49
CA GLY A 315 -15.13 5.66 7.76
C GLY A 315 -15.30 6.76 8.79
N GLU A 316 -15.96 6.42 9.89
CA GLU A 316 -16.25 7.38 10.96
C GLU A 316 -15.01 7.57 11.87
N PRO A 317 -14.72 8.79 12.33
CA PRO A 317 -13.62 9.04 13.27
C PRO A 317 -13.67 8.15 14.52
N GLU A 318 -14.88 7.81 14.98
CA GLU A 318 -15.12 6.93 16.13
C GLU A 318 -14.54 5.53 15.94
N GLN A 319 -14.63 4.98 14.73
CA GLN A 319 -14.09 3.66 14.41
C GLN A 319 -12.57 3.65 14.45
N LEU A 320 -11.94 4.73 13.94
CA LEU A 320 -10.49 4.91 14.06
C LEU A 320 -10.07 5.01 15.53
N MET A 321 -10.80 5.78 16.34
CA MET A 321 -10.53 5.88 17.78
C MET A 321 -10.69 4.53 18.49
N LEU A 322 -11.67 3.71 18.10
CA LEU A 322 -11.84 2.36 18.63
C LEU A 322 -10.63 1.47 18.32
N LEU A 323 -10.11 1.52 17.09
CA LEU A 323 -8.91 0.77 16.71
C LEU A 323 -7.67 1.25 17.48
N LEU A 324 -7.48 2.56 17.67
CA LEU A 324 -6.38 3.08 18.47
C LEU A 324 -6.49 2.69 19.93
N ARG A 325 -7.71 2.70 20.49
CA ARG A 325 -7.97 2.21 21.84
C ARG A 325 -7.67 0.72 21.98
N ARG A 326 -8.03 -0.08 20.96
CA ARG A 326 -7.78 -1.53 20.90
C ARG A 326 -6.30 -1.91 20.98
N ILE A 327 -5.39 -1.04 20.52
CA ILE A 327 -3.94 -1.24 20.68
C ILE A 327 -3.59 -1.37 22.18
N TRP A 328 -4.04 -0.43 23.00
CA TRP A 328 -3.65 -0.31 24.41
C TRP A 328 -4.58 -1.04 25.37
N GLN A 329 -5.78 -1.40 24.91
CA GLN A 329 -6.77 -2.15 25.68
C GLN A 329 -7.18 -3.40 24.90
N PRO A 330 -6.38 -4.49 24.96
CA PRO A 330 -6.60 -5.71 24.19
C PRO A 330 -7.98 -6.35 24.32
N GLN A 331 -8.66 -6.12 25.45
CA GLN A 331 -10.01 -6.62 25.74
C GLN A 331 -11.12 -5.85 25.01
N THR A 332 -10.80 -4.74 24.33
CA THR A 332 -11.79 -3.94 23.61
C THR A 332 -12.32 -4.73 22.43
N GLU A 333 -13.63 -4.95 22.36
CA GLU A 333 -14.23 -5.61 21.20
C GLU A 333 -14.39 -4.62 20.05
N VAL A 334 -13.99 -5.06 18.85
CA VAL A 334 -14.20 -4.31 17.61
C VAL A 334 -15.29 -5.04 16.83
N PRO A 335 -16.44 -4.43 16.54
CA PRO A 335 -17.59 -5.11 15.96
C PRO A 335 -17.43 -5.28 14.43
N LEU A 336 -16.44 -6.07 14.01
CA LEU A 336 -16.10 -6.29 12.60
C LEU A 336 -17.29 -6.79 11.78
N LEU A 337 -18.09 -7.70 12.33
CA LEU A 337 -19.29 -8.23 11.66
C LEU A 337 -20.32 -7.13 11.39
N THR A 338 -20.54 -6.23 12.35
CA THR A 338 -21.46 -5.08 12.17
C THR A 338 -20.90 -4.09 11.15
N TRP A 339 -19.58 -3.85 11.14
CA TRP A 339 -18.96 -2.99 10.13
C TRP A 339 -19.06 -3.60 8.72
N ALA A 340 -19.02 -4.92 8.60
CA ALA A 340 -19.18 -5.60 7.31
C ALA A 340 -20.55 -5.38 6.67
N ASP A 341 -21.59 -5.03 7.42
CA ASP A 341 -22.91 -4.70 6.84
C ASP A 341 -22.85 -3.49 5.91
N ALA A 342 -21.85 -2.60 6.06
CA ALA A 342 -21.63 -1.50 5.12
C ALA A 342 -21.26 -1.99 3.70
N LEU A 343 -20.72 -3.20 3.55
CA LEU A 343 -20.44 -3.80 2.23
C LEU A 343 -21.71 -4.16 1.45
N LYS A 344 -22.86 -4.25 2.11
CA LYS A 344 -24.16 -4.51 1.48
C LYS A 344 -24.81 -3.25 0.91
N ARG A 345 -24.10 -2.12 0.85
CA ARG A 345 -24.61 -0.83 0.36
C ARG A 345 -23.81 -0.35 -0.85
N THR A 346 -24.49 0.30 -1.80
CA THR A 346 -23.89 0.90 -3.01
C THR A 346 -23.39 2.33 -2.79
N GLN A 347 -23.90 3.05 -1.80
CA GLN A 347 -23.48 4.41 -1.43
C GLN A 347 -23.07 4.50 0.05
N PRO A 348 -22.08 5.34 0.40
CA PRO A 348 -21.85 5.73 1.79
C PRO A 348 -23.04 6.53 2.32
N ASP A 349 -23.41 6.37 3.59
CA ASP A 349 -24.51 7.13 4.20
C ASP A 349 -24.26 8.65 4.04
N GLU A 350 -25.20 9.36 3.42
CA GLU A 350 -25.15 10.83 3.21
C GLU A 350 -25.13 11.64 4.52
N THR A 351 -25.16 10.99 5.68
CA THR A 351 -25.19 11.66 7.00
C THR A 351 -23.82 12.09 7.53
N ALA A 352 -22.72 11.85 6.81
CA ALA A 352 -21.36 12.16 7.26
C ALA A 352 -20.73 13.43 6.64
N THR A 353 -21.54 14.40 6.24
CA THR A 353 -21.06 15.76 5.91
C THR A 353 -21.77 16.80 6.74
N HIS A 354 -21.26 17.07 7.94
CA HIS A 354 -21.29 18.40 8.56
C HIS A 354 -20.14 18.59 9.55
#